data_AF-A0A2V1DY22-F1
#
_entry.id   AF-A0A2V1DY22-F1
#
_cell.length_a   1.000
_cell.length_b   1.000
_cell.length_c   1.000
_cell.angle_alpha   90.00
_cell.angle_beta   90.00
_cell.angle_gamma   90.00
#
_symmetry.space_group_name_H-M   'P 1'
#
loop_
_entity.id
_entity.type
_entity.pdbx_description
1 polymer ?
#
loop_
_entity_poly.entity_id
_entity_poly.type
_entity_poly.pdbx_seq_one_letter_code
_entity_poly.pdbx_strand_id
1 'polypeptide(L)'
;MKFAVLVAAFAIQLSAAADTVKLNQYRSLDDCKNDRNILFHAAPISGTCYNIDSQTRGIFFNTGGFLSSRFYRNAGCNGESIGVSGAACIIRDEWNSFRLS
;
A
#
# COMPACT_ATOMS: atom_id res chain seq x y z
N MET A 1 38.94 -5.75 -41.87
CA MET A 1 37.76 -6.37 -41.24
C MET A 1 37.84 -6.09 -39.75
N LYS A 2 36.87 -5.34 -39.20
CA LYS A 2 36.82 -4.88 -37.81
C LYS A 2 36.12 -5.93 -36.94
N PHE A 3 36.72 -6.35 -35.83
CA PHE A 3 36.00 -7.09 -34.79
C PHE A 3 36.13 -6.32 -33.48
N ALA A 4 35.04 -5.68 -33.08
CA ALA A 4 34.90 -5.07 -31.77
C ALA A 4 34.33 -6.15 -30.83
N VAL A 5 35.07 -6.47 -29.76
CA VAL A 5 34.59 -7.31 -28.68
C VAL A 5 33.87 -6.41 -27.68
N LEU A 6 32.56 -6.57 -27.53
CA LEU A 6 31.75 -5.88 -26.55
C LEU A 6 31.65 -6.75 -25.28
N VAL A 7 32.17 -6.22 -24.18
CA VAL A 7 32.01 -6.77 -22.83
C VAL A 7 30.57 -6.49 -22.37
N ALA A 8 29.77 -7.53 -22.14
CA ALA A 8 28.45 -7.39 -21.53
C ALA A 8 28.60 -7.31 -20.01
N ALA A 9 28.32 -6.13 -19.44
CA ALA A 9 28.24 -5.92 -18.00
C ALA A 9 26.94 -6.54 -17.45
N PHE A 10 27.07 -7.45 -16.48
CA PHE A 10 25.96 -7.97 -15.68
C PHE A 10 25.51 -6.87 -14.70
N ALA A 11 24.35 -6.27 -14.93
CA ALA A 11 23.70 -5.43 -13.93
C ALA A 11 22.81 -6.31 -13.04
N ILE A 12 23.28 -6.63 -11.84
CA ILE A 12 22.43 -7.19 -10.78
C ILE A 12 21.51 -6.06 -10.31
N GLN A 13 20.25 -6.09 -10.74
CA GLN A 13 19.22 -5.18 -10.23
C GLN A 13 18.82 -5.60 -8.82
N LEU A 14 19.59 -5.17 -7.82
CA LEU A 14 19.21 -5.28 -6.41
C LEU A 14 18.55 -3.97 -5.96
N SER A 15 17.21 -3.92 -5.99
CA SER A 15 16.34 -3.24 -4.99
C SER A 15 14.91 -3.01 -5.52
N ALA A 16 14.01 -3.96 -5.29
CA ALA A 16 12.56 -3.77 -5.47
C ALA A 16 11.76 -3.95 -4.16
N ALA A 17 12.43 -3.98 -3.00
CA ALA A 17 11.79 -4.31 -1.73
C ALA A 17 11.12 -3.12 -1.02
N ALA A 18 11.52 -1.88 -1.34
CA ALA A 18 11.05 -0.69 -0.62
C ALA A 18 9.74 -0.08 -1.15
N ASP A 19 9.35 -0.38 -2.39
CA ASP A 19 8.12 0.15 -3.02
C ASP A 19 6.89 -0.75 -2.78
N THR A 20 7.03 -1.72 -1.87
CA THR A 20 6.05 -2.81 -1.69
C THR A 20 4.95 -2.49 -0.69
N VAL A 21 5.15 -1.55 0.24
CA VAL A 21 4.11 -1.19 1.22
C VAL A 21 3.46 0.13 0.87
N LYS A 22 2.13 0.14 0.77
CA LYS A 22 1.37 1.32 0.38
C LYS A 22 0.06 1.41 1.12
N LEU A 23 -0.34 2.64 1.45
CA LEU A 23 -1.68 2.99 1.89
C LEU A 23 -2.10 4.26 1.16
N ASN A 24 -3.03 4.12 0.22
CA ASN A 24 -3.61 5.26 -0.49
C ASN A 24 -5.10 5.33 -0.21
N GLN A 25 -5.61 6.56 -0.16
CA GLN A 25 -7.02 6.84 0.07
C GLN A 25 -7.59 7.64 -1.10
N TYR A 26 -8.79 7.27 -1.53
CA TYR A 26 -9.44 7.77 -2.72
C TYR A 26 -10.90 8.15 -2.42
N ARG A 27 -11.41 9.11 -3.18
CA ARG A 27 -12.79 9.58 -3.03
C ARG A 27 -13.83 8.59 -3.55
N SER A 28 -13.43 7.63 -4.37
CA SER A 28 -14.26 6.54 -4.89
C SER A 28 -13.45 5.25 -5.05
N LEU A 29 -14.16 4.12 -5.21
CA LEU A 29 -13.52 2.84 -5.52
C LEU A 29 -12.97 2.82 -6.96
N ASP A 30 -13.58 3.55 -7.89
CA ASP A 30 -13.09 3.68 -9.27
C ASP A 30 -11.75 4.42 -9.30
N ASP A 31 -11.63 5.53 -8.58
CA ASP A 31 -10.37 6.27 -8.42
C ASP A 31 -9.27 5.38 -7.84
N CYS A 32 -9.59 4.49 -6.89
CA CYS A 32 -8.66 3.51 -6.36
C CYS A 32 -8.18 2.54 -7.45
N LYS A 33 -9.13 1.88 -8.15
CA LYS A 33 -8.82 0.86 -9.16
C LYS A 33 -8.00 1.39 -10.33
N ASN A 34 -8.13 2.69 -10.62
CA ASN A 34 -7.42 3.36 -11.71
C ASN A 34 -6.26 4.25 -11.23
N ASP A 35 -5.99 4.29 -9.92
CA ASP A 35 -4.99 5.14 -9.26
C ASP A 35 -5.04 6.63 -9.65
N ARG A 36 -6.20 7.27 -9.44
CA ARG A 36 -6.44 8.68 -9.79
C ARG A 36 -6.90 9.49 -8.59
N ASN A 37 -6.71 10.82 -8.61
CA ASN A 37 -7.30 11.75 -7.63
C ASN A 37 -7.06 11.35 -6.15
N ILE A 38 -5.84 10.93 -5.84
CA ILE A 38 -5.46 10.45 -4.51
C ILE A 38 -5.69 11.55 -3.46
N LEU A 39 -6.43 11.22 -2.40
CA LEU A 39 -6.66 12.11 -1.26
C LEU A 39 -5.49 12.07 -0.27
N PHE A 40 -4.92 10.88 -0.10
CA PHE A 40 -3.81 10.63 0.81
C PHE A 40 -2.95 9.49 0.27
N HIS A 41 -1.64 9.64 0.38
CA HIS A 41 -0.64 8.65 -0.02
C HIS A 41 0.37 8.46 1.11
N ALA A 42 0.65 7.21 1.47
CA ALA A 42 1.72 6.88 2.40
C ALA A 42 2.41 5.56 2.02
N ALA A 43 3.71 5.49 2.32
CA ALA A 43 4.43 4.25 2.54
C ALA A 43 4.36 3.94 4.05
N PRO A 44 3.41 3.10 4.51
CA PRO A 44 3.17 2.91 5.93
C PRO A 44 4.37 2.28 6.64
N ILE A 45 4.71 2.80 7.81
CA ILE A 45 5.78 2.29 8.69
C ILE A 45 5.17 1.25 9.63
N SER A 46 5.86 0.12 9.82
CA SER A 46 5.41 -0.92 10.75
C SER A 46 5.20 -0.36 12.15
N GLY A 47 4.10 -0.73 12.78
CA GLY A 47 3.72 -0.28 14.11
C GLY A 47 3.02 1.08 14.14
N THR A 48 3.07 1.89 13.08
CA THR A 48 2.39 3.18 13.00
C THR A 48 0.93 3.02 12.61
N CYS A 49 0.05 3.73 13.31
CA CYS A 49 -1.37 3.77 12.99
C CYS A 49 -1.69 4.92 12.03
N TYR A 50 -2.47 4.62 10.99
CA TYR A 50 -2.92 5.58 10.00
C TYR A 50 -4.45 5.67 10.05
N ASN A 51 -4.98 6.85 10.36
CA ASN A 51 -6.42 7.08 10.30
C ASN A 51 -6.88 7.20 8.85
N ILE A 52 -8.05 6.65 8.57
CA ILE A 52 -8.73 6.78 7.27
C ILE A 52 -9.59 8.04 7.33
N ASP A 53 -9.39 8.92 6.36
CA ASP A 53 -10.13 10.18 6.26
C ASP A 53 -11.62 9.93 6.03
N SER A 54 -12.45 10.81 6.60
CA SER A 54 -13.91 10.70 6.50
C SER A 54 -14.46 10.79 5.07
N GLN A 55 -13.72 11.43 4.14
CA GLN A 55 -14.05 11.57 2.73
C GLN A 55 -13.66 10.36 1.89
N THR A 56 -12.84 9.46 2.44
CA THR A 56 -12.37 8.26 1.75
C THR A 56 -13.51 7.28 1.50
N ARG A 57 -13.59 6.77 0.27
CA ARG A 57 -14.49 5.68 -0.12
C ARG A 57 -13.76 4.50 -0.75
N GLY A 58 -12.60 4.72 -1.35
CA GLY A 58 -11.70 3.66 -1.83
C GLY A 58 -10.39 3.67 -1.05
N ILE A 59 -9.89 2.50 -0.68
CA ILE A 59 -8.60 2.32 0.00
C ILE A 59 -7.78 1.35 -0.82
N PHE A 60 -6.58 1.77 -1.23
CA PHE A 60 -5.57 0.84 -1.70
C PHE A 60 -4.64 0.53 -0.54
N PHE A 61 -4.43 -0.75 -0.28
CA PHE A 61 -3.36 -1.19 0.59
C PHE A 61 -2.44 -2.15 -0.17
N ASN A 62 -1.16 -2.09 0.14
CA ASN A 62 -0.21 -3.15 -0.15
C ASN A 62 0.58 -3.39 1.13
N THR A 63 0.57 -4.62 1.64
CA THR A 63 1.29 -4.98 2.86
C THR A 63 2.67 -5.50 2.58
N GLY A 64 3.15 -5.58 1.33
CA GLY A 64 4.48 -6.12 1.02
C GLY A 64 4.72 -7.55 1.54
N GLY A 65 3.65 -8.30 1.84
CA GLY A 65 3.73 -9.64 2.44
C GLY A 65 3.70 -9.67 3.97
N PHE A 66 3.63 -8.52 4.66
CA PHE A 66 3.45 -8.46 6.11
C PHE A 66 2.08 -9.02 6.53
N LEU A 67 2.09 -10.20 7.15
CA LEU A 67 0.89 -10.97 7.50
C LEU A 67 0.14 -10.44 8.74
N SER A 68 0.74 -9.56 9.54
CA SER A 68 0.11 -9.06 10.77
C SER A 68 -0.62 -7.72 10.58
N SER A 69 -0.67 -7.20 9.35
CA SER A 69 -1.32 -5.93 9.03
C SER A 69 -2.83 -6.00 9.28
N ARG A 70 -3.43 -4.89 9.71
CA ARG A 70 -4.82 -4.86 10.15
C ARG A 70 -5.56 -3.59 9.73
N PHE A 71 -6.84 -3.76 9.40
CA PHE A 71 -7.82 -2.67 9.44
C PHE A 71 -8.61 -2.72 10.73
N TYR A 72 -9.05 -1.54 11.20
CA TYR A 72 -9.78 -1.37 12.44
C TYR A 72 -11.06 -0.56 12.22
N ARG A 73 -12.13 -0.95 12.92
CA ARG A 73 -13.42 -0.25 12.84
C ARG A 73 -13.42 1.12 13.51
N ASN A 74 -12.48 1.42 14.41
CA ASN A 74 -12.35 2.74 15.02
C ASN A 74 -11.07 3.45 14.57
N ALA A 75 -11.00 4.76 14.80
CA ALA A 75 -9.79 5.54 14.62
C ALA A 75 -8.72 5.16 15.67
N GLY A 76 -7.45 5.42 15.35
CA GLY A 76 -6.32 5.16 16.23
C GLY A 76 -5.98 3.68 16.41
N CYS A 77 -6.40 2.82 15.47
CA CYS A 77 -6.13 1.38 15.48
C CYS A 77 -6.71 0.68 16.71
N ASN A 78 -7.95 1.04 17.04
CA ASN A 78 -8.71 0.53 18.17
C ASN A 78 -9.96 -0.24 17.71
N GLY A 79 -10.55 -1.00 18.63
CA GLY A 79 -11.79 -1.74 18.38
C GLY A 79 -11.57 -3.03 17.58
N GLU A 80 -12.66 -3.53 17.01
CA GLU A 80 -12.64 -4.75 16.18
C GLU A 80 -11.74 -4.54 14.96
N SER A 81 -11.03 -5.61 14.59
CA SER A 81 -10.06 -5.58 13.50
C SER A 81 -10.11 -6.84 12.65
N ILE A 82 -9.73 -6.68 11.38
CA ILE A 82 -9.49 -7.80 10.46
C ILE A 82 -8.04 -7.79 10.02
N GLY A 83 -7.44 -8.97 9.98
CA GLY A 83 -6.11 -9.16 9.39
C GLY A 83 -6.17 -9.06 7.87
N VAL A 84 -5.23 -8.34 7.27
CA VAL A 84 -5.11 -8.22 5.81
C VAL A 84 -3.67 -8.47 5.37
N SER A 85 -3.52 -9.01 4.17
CA SER A 85 -2.21 -9.21 3.54
C SER A 85 -2.32 -9.08 2.03
N GLY A 86 -1.19 -8.84 1.37
CA GLY A 86 -1.14 -8.65 -0.08
C GLY A 86 -1.50 -7.24 -0.50
N ALA A 87 -2.02 -7.08 -1.71
CA ALA A 87 -2.36 -5.79 -2.30
C ALA A 87 -3.78 -5.80 -2.86
N ALA A 88 -4.59 -4.79 -2.51
CA ALA A 88 -5.94 -4.66 -3.04
C ALA A 88 -6.47 -3.22 -2.94
N CYS A 89 -7.38 -2.91 -3.87
CA CYS A 89 -8.32 -1.79 -3.75
C CYS A 89 -9.64 -2.29 -3.17
N ILE A 90 -10.03 -1.75 -2.02
CA ILE A 90 -11.27 -2.09 -1.34
C ILE A 90 -12.13 -0.85 -1.13
N ILE A 91 -13.43 -1.05 -0.94
CA ILE A 91 -14.31 0.00 -0.42
C ILE A 91 -13.93 0.24 1.05
N ARG A 92 -14.00 1.51 1.50
CA ARG A 92 -13.72 1.85 2.91
C ARG A 92 -14.63 1.10 3.87
N ASP A 93 -15.93 1.03 3.54
CA ASP A 93 -16.97 0.45 4.36
C ASP A 93 -16.90 0.95 5.83
N GLU A 94 -16.66 0.05 6.77
CA GLU A 94 -16.56 0.31 8.20
C GLU A 94 -15.15 0.64 8.72
N TRP A 95 -14.14 0.63 7.86
CA TRP A 95 -12.74 0.78 8.27
C TRP A 95 -12.38 2.25 8.51
N ASN A 96 -11.79 2.52 9.67
CA ASN A 96 -11.44 3.87 10.13
C ASN A 96 -9.96 4.05 10.45
N SER A 97 -9.18 2.96 10.55
CA SER A 97 -7.72 3.05 10.58
C SER A 97 -7.04 1.78 10.09
N PHE A 98 -5.76 1.91 9.73
CA PHE A 98 -4.90 0.84 9.25
C PHE A 98 -3.57 0.83 10.03
N ARG A 99 -3.07 -0.36 10.33
CA ARG A 99 -1.73 -0.56 10.90
C ARG A 99 -1.00 -1.63 10.11
N LEU A 100 0.18 -1.27 9.59
CA LEU A 100 1.13 -2.25 9.07
C LEU A 100 1.82 -2.93 10.26
N SER A 101 1.99 -4.25 10.22
CA SER A 101 2.66 -5.00 11.30
C SER A 101 3.42 -6.20 10.74
#